data_AF-A0A7W8K3N7-F1
#
_entry.id   AF-A0A7W8K3N7-F1
#
_cell.length_a   1.000
_cell.length_b   1.000
_cell.length_c   1.000
_cell.angle_alpha   90.00
_cell.angle_beta   90.00
_cell.angle_gamma   90.00
#
_symmetry.space_group_name_H-M   'P 1'
#
loop_
_entity.id
_entity.type
_entity.pdbx_description
1 polymer ?
#
loop_
_entity_poly.entity_id
_entity_poly.type
_entity_poly.pdbx_seq_one_letter_code
_entity_poly.pdbx_strand_id
1 'polypeptide(L)'
;MFQAQRAMRRTTLSISLALALGAGMTACGGSDTPGSAAAPVAPARIVSIVAATGKALAGSVINVYDATQTKVGFSATDASGKINVAISATAKAPFLITGTTPAGATLYSVSLSEKNINLTPLTSVIAMQLLGATPTSAPAATLAAIDAGKLQTAQTQLATALAAPLQTLGMATNYDFVNGPLTPSSKDPADILLDNVQVRQNGADIDILNASGSIVAQIVGGGAPIATGKSVLETPPMLNARQQALAAMAAGTDAAPVFLQVSLDELHPTQPAIGYDQIYYKLGRYGAEDLVMAKTNKPKKFADLCEANGQSDVLTKTANVAGATLSNPPASFQCKSAVGSSLGDMKTVVIGPNGTLYLTDGHHTFTSFWDADNGQNHQLKVWVKVTDNFSNLSEYDFWAQMKKANKVWLKDGSNKAIATSQLPAAIGLKSLGNDAYRSLVYFTRDAGYIVPTPSTEFLEFYWGDWLRNKPVVDMSKVDTSDVTSYMAAITTASKAMAALQKTDIVSSGMTAASLGWSGVFNQAALDDLVTPTGKLTYAIAYKKSLAK
;
A
#
# COMPACT_ATOMS: atom_id res chain seq x y z
N MET A 1 43.69 -20.08 24.04
CA MET A 1 44.22 -18.84 24.66
C MET A 1 43.32 -17.71 24.17
N PHE A 2 42.50 -16.99 24.94
CA PHE A 2 42.35 -16.74 26.37
C PHE A 2 40.85 -16.70 26.71
N GLN A 3 40.46 -17.35 27.80
CA GLN A 3 39.17 -17.17 28.48
C GLN A 3 39.27 -15.95 29.41
N ALA A 4 38.19 -15.16 29.53
CA ALA A 4 38.02 -14.21 30.63
C ALA A 4 36.73 -14.53 31.38
N GLN A 5 36.89 -15.04 32.59
CA GLN A 5 35.83 -15.29 33.57
C GLN A 5 35.31 -13.95 34.13
N ARG A 6 33.99 -13.81 34.30
CA ARG A 6 33.39 -12.84 35.22
C ARG A 6 32.43 -13.55 36.17
N ALA A 7 32.69 -13.36 37.45
CA ALA A 7 32.04 -14.01 38.58
C ALA A 7 30.72 -13.33 38.99
N MET A 8 29.90 -14.14 39.66
CA MET A 8 28.61 -13.87 40.31
C MET A 8 28.56 -12.60 41.19
N ARG A 9 27.40 -11.92 41.16
CA ARG A 9 26.72 -11.44 42.37
C ARG A 9 25.20 -11.64 42.22
N ARG A 10 24.65 -12.53 43.03
CA ARG A 10 23.20 -12.69 43.27
C ARG A 10 22.82 -11.78 44.44
N THR A 11 21.92 -10.83 44.21
CA THR A 11 21.24 -10.08 45.26
C THR A 11 19.82 -10.59 45.41
N THR A 12 19.59 -11.39 46.45
CA THR A 12 18.29 -11.75 47.00
C THR A 12 17.69 -10.54 47.71
N LEU A 13 16.55 -10.04 47.25
CA LEU A 13 15.73 -9.07 47.97
C LEU A 13 14.45 -9.78 48.43
N SER A 14 14.42 -10.11 49.72
CA SER A 14 13.26 -10.65 50.43
C SER A 14 12.34 -9.50 50.80
N ILE A 15 11.11 -9.47 50.27
CA ILE A 15 10.06 -8.54 50.73
C ILE A 15 9.09 -9.34 51.59
N SER A 16 9.11 -9.06 52.88
CA SER A 16 8.27 -9.65 53.90
C SER A 16 6.82 -9.14 53.80
N LEU A 17 5.90 -10.10 53.81
CA LEU A 17 4.46 -9.95 53.88
C LEU A 17 4.05 -9.55 55.31
N ALA A 18 3.35 -8.42 55.48
CA ALA A 18 2.74 -8.04 56.75
C ALA A 18 1.21 -8.15 56.64
N LEU A 19 0.68 -9.24 57.19
CA LEU A 19 -0.73 -9.42 57.52
C LEU A 19 -1.03 -8.62 58.79
N ALA A 20 -2.01 -7.72 58.74
CA ALA A 20 -2.61 -7.12 59.93
C ALA A 20 -4.09 -7.51 59.98
N LEU A 21 -4.41 -8.51 60.82
CA LEU A 21 -5.75 -8.74 61.34
C LEU A 21 -6.05 -7.66 62.38
N GLY A 22 -7.21 -7.02 62.26
CA GLY A 22 -7.78 -6.17 63.31
C GLY A 22 -9.27 -6.46 63.44
N ALA A 23 -9.64 -7.27 64.43
CA ALA A 23 -10.99 -7.41 64.93
C ALA A 23 -11.15 -6.50 66.16
N GLY A 24 -12.22 -5.72 66.21
CA GLY A 24 -12.61 -4.93 67.38
C GLY A 24 -14.12 -4.69 67.35
N MET A 25 -14.82 -5.21 68.35
CA MET A 25 -16.28 -5.10 68.51
C MET A 25 -16.69 -3.74 69.13
N THR A 26 -17.91 -3.32 68.75
CA THR A 26 -18.96 -2.62 69.50
C THR A 26 -18.62 -1.44 70.44
N ALA A 27 -19.23 -0.29 70.13
CA ALA A 27 -19.80 0.61 71.13
C ALA A 27 -21.08 1.27 70.58
N CYS A 28 -22.17 1.18 71.36
CA CYS A 28 -23.41 1.92 71.17
C CYS A 28 -23.18 3.43 71.38
N GLY A 29 -23.82 4.25 70.56
CA GLY A 29 -23.94 5.69 70.78
C GLY A 29 -25.09 6.21 69.93
N GLY A 30 -26.30 6.19 70.50
CA GLY A 30 -27.46 6.84 69.92
C GLY A 30 -27.38 8.35 70.15
N SER A 31 -27.60 9.11 69.09
CA SER A 31 -28.02 10.51 69.18
C SER A 31 -28.99 10.78 68.04
N ASP A 32 -30.25 11.02 68.41
CA ASP A 32 -31.34 11.40 67.52
C ASP A 32 -31.01 12.72 66.81
N THR A 33 -30.86 12.66 65.48
CA THR A 33 -30.94 13.83 64.60
C THR A 33 -32.07 13.62 63.60
N PRO A 34 -33.01 14.57 63.43
CA PRO A 34 -34.13 14.41 62.51
C PRO A 34 -33.63 14.29 61.08
N GLY A 35 -34.20 13.34 60.35
CA GLY A 35 -33.79 12.94 59.01
C GLY A 35 -33.64 14.12 58.04
N SER A 36 -32.41 14.31 57.57
CA SER A 36 -32.22 14.82 56.22
C SER A 36 -32.77 13.74 55.29
N ALA A 37 -33.90 14.02 54.64
CA ALA A 37 -34.34 13.24 53.51
C ALA A 37 -33.20 13.28 52.49
N ALA A 38 -32.43 12.18 52.42
CA ALA A 38 -31.45 11.98 51.37
C ALA A 38 -32.22 12.14 50.06
N ALA A 39 -31.88 13.18 49.30
CA ALA A 39 -32.35 13.30 47.93
C ALA A 39 -32.11 11.95 47.25
N PRO A 40 -33.08 11.42 46.47
CA PRO A 40 -32.91 10.12 45.83
C PRO A 40 -31.61 10.17 45.04
N VAL A 41 -30.64 9.34 45.44
CA VAL A 41 -29.40 9.17 44.69
C VAL A 41 -29.85 8.72 43.31
N ALA A 42 -29.65 9.59 42.31
CA ALA A 42 -30.01 9.28 40.94
C ALA A 42 -29.38 7.90 40.60
N PRO A 43 -30.12 6.98 39.97
CA PRO A 43 -29.60 5.66 39.68
C PRO A 43 -28.29 5.81 38.91
N ALA A 44 -27.25 5.08 39.37
CA ALA A 44 -25.95 5.10 38.74
C ALA A 44 -26.13 4.74 37.25
N ARG A 45 -25.70 5.63 36.36
CA ARG A 45 -25.67 5.32 34.93
C ARG A 45 -24.55 4.30 34.70
N ILE A 46 -24.87 3.24 33.97
CA ILE A 46 -23.98 2.11 33.76
C ILE A 46 -23.75 1.95 32.27
N VAL A 47 -22.48 1.92 31.89
CA VAL A 47 -22.05 1.53 30.56
C VAL A 47 -21.65 0.06 30.59
N SER A 48 -22.38 -0.81 29.88
CA SER A 48 -22.07 -2.25 29.76
C SER A 48 -21.23 -2.54 28.52
N ILE A 49 -20.11 -3.23 28.72
CA ILE A 49 -19.06 -3.44 27.72
C ILE A 49 -18.67 -4.92 27.68
N VAL A 50 -18.43 -5.44 26.48
CA VAL A 50 -17.83 -6.76 26.23
C VAL A 50 -16.50 -6.55 25.50
N ALA A 51 -15.39 -6.91 26.14
CA ALA A 51 -14.05 -6.74 25.58
C ALA A 51 -13.47 -8.08 25.14
N ALA A 52 -13.14 -8.20 23.85
CA ALA A 52 -12.62 -9.44 23.27
C ALA A 52 -11.76 -9.21 22.03
N THR A 53 -10.80 -10.12 21.81
CA THR A 53 -10.03 -10.25 20.57
C THR A 53 -10.22 -11.64 19.97
N GLY A 54 -11.45 -12.18 20.09
CA GLY A 54 -11.79 -13.60 19.90
C GLY A 54 -11.79 -14.36 21.25
N LYS A 55 -10.76 -14.14 22.06
CA LYS A 55 -10.80 -14.48 23.48
C LYS A 55 -11.30 -13.33 24.33
N ALA A 56 -11.97 -13.68 25.43
CA ALA A 56 -12.31 -12.73 26.48
C ALA A 56 -11.05 -12.00 26.98
N LEU A 57 -11.10 -10.67 27.04
CA LEU A 57 -10.05 -9.88 27.69
C LEU A 57 -10.34 -9.82 29.19
N ALA A 58 -9.82 -10.75 29.97
CA ALA A 58 -10.02 -10.81 31.42
C ALA A 58 -9.08 -9.87 32.18
N GLY A 59 -9.59 -9.14 33.17
CA GLY A 59 -8.80 -8.24 34.03
C GLY A 59 -8.26 -6.98 33.34
N SER A 60 -8.66 -6.71 32.10
CA SER A 60 -8.27 -5.50 31.37
C SER A 60 -8.99 -4.29 31.94
N VAL A 61 -8.24 -3.22 32.25
CA VAL A 61 -8.81 -1.94 32.68
C VAL A 61 -9.41 -1.23 31.47
N ILE A 62 -10.71 -0.97 31.55
CA ILE A 62 -11.48 -0.26 30.55
C ILE A 62 -11.77 1.15 31.05
N ASN A 63 -11.53 2.15 30.20
CA ASN A 63 -11.81 3.54 30.47
C ASN A 63 -12.95 4.03 29.58
N VAL A 64 -13.85 4.83 30.15
CA VAL A 64 -14.95 5.46 29.42
C VAL A 64 -14.74 6.97 29.46
N TYR A 65 -14.72 7.57 28.27
CA TYR A 65 -14.65 9.01 28.06
C TYR A 65 -15.97 9.49 27.46
N ASP A 66 -16.45 10.64 27.90
CA ASP A 66 -17.66 11.26 27.34
C ASP A 66 -17.35 12.10 26.08
N ALA A 67 -18.37 12.75 25.52
CA ALA A 67 -18.24 13.60 24.34
C ALA A 67 -17.24 14.75 24.48
N THR A 68 -16.90 15.15 25.72
CA THR A 68 -15.88 16.18 26.00
C THR A 68 -14.47 15.59 26.12
N GLN A 69 -14.32 14.28 25.91
CA GLN A 69 -13.13 13.49 26.20
C GLN A 69 -12.68 13.53 27.66
N THR A 70 -13.61 13.82 28.57
CA THR A 70 -13.34 13.68 30.00
C THR A 70 -13.51 12.21 30.38
N LYS A 71 -12.57 11.62 31.12
CA LYS A 71 -12.74 10.28 31.67
C LYS A 71 -13.86 10.32 32.71
N VAL A 72 -14.95 9.60 32.45
CA VAL A 72 -16.16 9.61 33.29
C VAL A 72 -16.38 8.30 34.07
N GLY A 73 -15.59 7.28 33.77
CA GLY A 73 -15.61 6.00 34.50
C GLY A 73 -14.48 5.08 34.07
N PHE A 74 -14.17 4.11 34.92
CA PHE A 74 -13.28 3.00 34.61
C PHE A 74 -13.61 1.78 35.47
N SER A 75 -13.29 0.58 34.98
CA SER A 75 -13.32 -0.65 35.77
C SER A 75 -12.53 -1.76 35.07
N ALA A 76 -12.35 -2.91 35.71
CA ALA A 76 -11.68 -4.06 35.12
C ALA A 76 -12.68 -5.14 34.69
N THR A 77 -12.45 -5.75 33.54
CA THR A 77 -13.29 -6.84 33.03
C THR A 77 -13.21 -8.10 33.89
N ASP A 78 -14.32 -8.83 33.96
CA ASP A 78 -14.37 -10.16 34.55
C ASP A 78 -13.71 -11.23 33.65
N ALA A 79 -13.72 -12.49 34.10
CA ALA A 79 -13.13 -13.61 33.36
C ALA A 79 -13.81 -13.88 32.00
N SER A 80 -15.04 -13.40 31.80
CA SER A 80 -15.77 -13.48 30.53
C SER A 80 -15.55 -12.26 29.62
N GLY A 81 -14.70 -11.32 30.03
CA GLY A 81 -14.44 -10.09 29.29
C GLY A 81 -15.55 -9.05 29.43
N LYS A 82 -16.52 -9.26 30.33
CA LYS A 82 -17.66 -8.37 30.53
C LYS A 82 -17.36 -7.36 31.63
N ILE A 83 -17.94 -6.17 31.51
CA ILE A 83 -17.88 -5.16 32.55
C ILE A 83 -19.07 -4.20 32.51
N ASN A 84 -19.49 -3.77 33.70
CA ASN A 84 -20.40 -2.65 33.91
C ASN A 84 -19.60 -1.51 34.56
N VAL A 85 -19.46 -0.40 33.84
CA VAL A 85 -18.74 0.79 34.32
C VAL A 85 -19.75 1.82 34.79
N ALA A 86 -19.71 2.17 36.07
CA ALA A 86 -20.46 3.32 36.58
C ALA A 86 -19.85 4.60 36.02
N ILE A 87 -20.68 5.47 35.45
CA ILE A 87 -20.26 6.75 34.86
C ILE A 87 -20.91 7.93 35.58
N SER A 88 -20.30 9.11 35.45
CA SER A 88 -20.87 10.36 35.96
C SER A 88 -22.29 10.59 35.41
N ALA A 89 -23.20 11.07 36.27
CA ALA A 89 -24.57 11.41 35.88
C ALA A 89 -24.63 12.45 34.74
N THR A 90 -23.62 13.33 34.65
CA THR A 90 -23.52 14.39 33.63
C THR A 90 -22.87 13.95 32.32
N ALA A 91 -22.34 12.73 32.24
CA ALA A 91 -21.63 12.25 31.06
C ALA A 91 -22.54 12.22 29.83
N LYS A 92 -22.05 12.66 28.68
CA LYS A 92 -22.84 12.69 27.44
C LYS A 92 -22.22 11.78 26.38
N ALA A 93 -23.07 11.03 25.68
CA ALA A 93 -22.68 10.38 24.44
C ALA A 93 -22.30 11.44 23.38
N PRO A 94 -21.42 11.12 22.41
CA PRO A 94 -20.80 9.81 22.17
C PRO A 94 -19.75 9.43 23.22
N PHE A 95 -19.67 8.14 23.54
CA PHE A 95 -18.67 7.61 24.46
C PHE A 95 -17.49 7.03 23.68
N LEU A 96 -16.26 7.40 24.05
CA LEU A 96 -15.04 6.73 23.62
C LEU A 96 -14.62 5.74 24.72
N ILE A 97 -14.53 4.46 24.34
CA ILE A 97 -14.14 3.37 25.22
C ILE A 97 -12.72 2.97 24.83
N THR A 98 -11.83 2.82 25.82
CA THR A 98 -10.47 2.32 25.59
C THR A 98 -10.13 1.20 26.55
N GLY A 99 -9.33 0.25 26.08
CA GLY A 99 -8.80 -0.83 26.91
C GLY A 99 -7.51 -1.37 26.31
N THR A 100 -6.66 -1.97 27.13
CA THR A 100 -5.38 -2.52 26.68
C THR A 100 -5.42 -4.05 26.70
N THR A 101 -4.97 -4.66 25.62
CA THR A 101 -4.78 -6.11 25.51
C THR A 101 -3.57 -6.56 26.34
N PRO A 102 -3.47 -7.85 26.72
CA PRO A 102 -2.28 -8.38 27.37
C PRO A 102 -0.97 -8.18 26.58
N ALA A 103 -1.07 -8.09 25.25
CA ALA A 103 0.05 -7.81 24.36
C ALA A 103 0.43 -6.31 24.30
N GLY A 104 -0.25 -5.44 25.06
CA GLY A 104 0.02 -4.00 25.14
C GLY A 104 -0.66 -3.16 24.06
N ALA A 105 -1.40 -3.76 23.13
CA ALA A 105 -2.15 -3.01 22.12
C ALA A 105 -3.42 -2.37 22.73
N THR A 106 -3.68 -1.11 22.42
CA THR A 106 -4.90 -0.41 22.82
C THR A 106 -6.03 -0.67 21.84
N LEU A 107 -7.19 -1.06 22.34
CA LEU A 107 -8.44 -1.16 21.62
C LEU A 107 -9.28 0.09 21.85
N TYR A 108 -10.11 0.40 20.86
CA TYR A 108 -11.03 1.52 20.87
C TYR A 108 -12.44 1.07 20.47
N SER A 109 -13.45 1.76 21.00
CA SER A 109 -14.83 1.68 20.53
C SER A 109 -15.49 3.04 20.72
N VAL A 110 -16.39 3.42 19.82
CA VAL A 110 -17.21 4.63 19.93
C VAL A 110 -18.66 4.22 19.88
N SER A 111 -19.45 4.59 20.90
CA SER A 111 -20.87 4.25 20.96
C SER A 111 -21.73 5.44 21.38
N LEU A 112 -22.96 5.44 20.86
CA LEU A 112 -24.04 6.34 21.28
C LEU A 112 -24.94 5.71 22.34
N SER A 113 -24.74 4.41 22.60
CA SER A 113 -25.47 3.62 23.57
C SER A 113 -24.65 3.45 24.85
N GLU A 114 -25.31 3.20 25.97
CA GLU A 114 -24.67 2.73 27.20
C GLU A 114 -24.68 1.21 27.32
N LYS A 115 -25.33 0.49 26.41
CA LYS A 115 -25.55 -0.95 26.53
C LYS A 115 -24.86 -1.74 25.43
N ASN A 116 -24.32 -2.89 25.81
CA ASN A 116 -23.76 -3.92 24.93
C ASN A 116 -22.65 -3.40 24.02
N ILE A 117 -21.77 -2.54 24.54
CA ILE A 117 -20.69 -1.97 23.73
C ILE A 117 -19.59 -3.02 23.57
N ASN A 118 -19.31 -3.40 22.33
CA ASN A 118 -18.19 -4.27 22.01
C ASN A 118 -16.91 -3.43 21.98
N LEU A 119 -15.85 -3.94 22.62
CA LEU A 119 -14.49 -3.42 22.53
C LEU A 119 -13.61 -4.48 21.91
N THR A 120 -13.39 -4.37 20.60
CA THR A 120 -12.73 -5.38 19.77
C THR A 120 -11.75 -4.74 18.79
N PRO A 121 -10.90 -5.54 18.11
CA PRO A 121 -10.08 -5.03 17.01
C PRO A 121 -10.93 -4.37 15.91
N LEU A 122 -12.11 -4.90 15.58
CA LEU A 122 -12.98 -4.35 14.54
C LEU A 122 -13.66 -3.04 14.96
N THR A 123 -14.07 -2.89 16.22
CA THR A 123 -14.55 -1.58 16.71
C THR A 123 -13.43 -0.55 16.76
N SER A 124 -12.18 -0.99 16.93
CA SER A 124 -11.01 -0.12 16.87
C SER A 124 -10.82 0.44 15.47
N VAL A 125 -11.07 -0.37 14.42
CA VAL A 125 -11.07 0.10 13.03
C VAL A 125 -12.10 1.20 12.81
N ILE A 126 -13.34 1.02 13.29
CA ILE A 126 -14.41 2.03 13.20
C ILE A 126 -14.01 3.31 13.96
N ALA A 127 -13.50 3.18 15.18
CA ALA A 127 -13.08 4.32 15.98
C ALA A 127 -11.94 5.10 15.31
N MET A 128 -10.94 4.40 14.76
CA MET A 128 -9.82 5.02 14.05
C MET A 128 -10.27 5.71 12.76
N GLN A 129 -11.27 5.17 12.07
CA GLN A 129 -11.85 5.84 10.90
C GLN A 129 -12.56 7.15 11.27
N LEU A 130 -13.28 7.16 12.41
CA LEU A 130 -14.07 8.32 12.85
C LEU A 130 -13.22 9.40 13.55
N LEU A 131 -12.15 9.01 14.24
CA LEU A 131 -11.38 9.87 15.14
C LEU A 131 -9.91 10.04 14.74
N GLY A 132 -9.45 9.31 13.73
CA GLY A 132 -8.05 9.27 13.30
C GLY A 132 -7.24 8.15 13.96
N ALA A 133 -5.98 8.00 13.52
CA ALA A 133 -5.08 6.91 13.88
C ALA A 133 -4.87 6.70 15.39
N THR A 134 -5.04 7.75 16.20
CA THR A 134 -4.98 7.66 17.66
C THR A 134 -6.23 8.31 18.23
N PRO A 135 -7.33 7.56 18.42
CA PRO A 135 -8.61 8.13 18.82
C PRO A 135 -8.58 8.97 20.11
N THR A 136 -7.69 8.65 21.05
CA THR A 136 -7.50 9.42 22.29
C THR A 136 -6.81 10.77 22.09
N SER A 137 -6.20 11.03 20.94
CA SER A 137 -5.62 12.34 20.59
C SER A 137 -6.52 13.16 19.68
N ALA A 138 -7.70 12.65 19.30
CA ALA A 138 -8.65 13.41 18.49
C ALA A 138 -9.12 14.65 19.26
N PRO A 139 -9.51 15.75 18.61
CA PRO A 139 -10.18 16.85 19.31
C PRO A 139 -11.51 16.40 19.91
N ALA A 140 -11.87 16.89 21.10
CA ALA A 140 -13.17 16.59 21.72
C ALA A 140 -14.36 16.96 20.81
N ALA A 141 -14.24 18.05 20.05
CA ALA A 141 -15.24 18.43 19.06
C ALA A 141 -15.47 17.37 17.97
N THR A 142 -14.43 16.62 17.57
CA THR A 142 -14.54 15.52 16.60
C THR A 142 -15.34 14.36 17.18
N LEU A 143 -15.06 13.98 18.43
CA LEU A 143 -15.84 12.96 19.14
C LEU A 143 -17.30 13.40 19.33
N ALA A 144 -17.53 14.62 19.80
CA ALA A 144 -18.87 15.17 20.01
C ALA A 144 -19.71 15.26 18.73
N ALA A 145 -19.05 15.37 17.57
CA ALA A 145 -19.71 15.45 16.27
C ALA A 145 -20.09 14.09 15.68
N ILE A 146 -19.79 12.96 16.34
CA ILE A 146 -20.20 11.64 15.88
C ILE A 146 -21.68 11.42 16.21
N ASP A 147 -22.49 11.24 15.17
CA ASP A 147 -23.91 10.92 15.29
C ASP A 147 -24.20 9.50 14.78
N ALA A 148 -25.47 9.08 14.83
CA ALA A 148 -25.88 7.75 14.41
C ALA A 148 -25.61 7.50 12.92
N GLY A 149 -25.71 8.53 12.08
CA GLY A 149 -25.47 8.42 10.64
C GLY A 149 -23.99 8.17 10.33
N LYS A 150 -23.08 8.91 10.97
CA LYS A 150 -21.63 8.71 10.85
C LYS A 150 -21.20 7.34 11.35
N LEU A 151 -21.71 6.93 12.52
CA LEU A 151 -21.42 5.61 13.08
C LEU A 151 -21.92 4.51 12.15
N GLN A 152 -23.18 4.58 11.70
CA GLN A 152 -23.74 3.61 10.75
C GLN A 152 -22.97 3.57 9.43
N THR A 153 -22.54 4.72 8.90
CA THR A 153 -21.73 4.79 7.68
C THR A 153 -20.42 4.03 7.84
N ALA A 154 -19.70 4.24 8.95
CA ALA A 154 -18.45 3.52 9.24
C ALA A 154 -18.68 2.00 9.39
N GLN A 155 -19.76 1.60 10.09
CA GLN A 155 -20.13 0.19 10.22
C GLN A 155 -20.42 -0.46 8.86
N THR A 156 -21.22 0.19 8.02
CA THR A 156 -21.56 -0.31 6.68
C THR A 156 -20.32 -0.42 5.79
N GLN A 157 -19.39 0.55 5.87
CA GLN A 157 -18.14 0.50 5.11
C GLN A 157 -17.25 -0.66 5.56
N LEU A 158 -17.12 -0.89 6.87
CA LEU A 158 -16.38 -2.05 7.38
C LEU A 158 -17.04 -3.37 6.97
N ALA A 159 -18.37 -3.48 7.09
CA ALA A 159 -19.11 -4.67 6.66
C ALA A 159 -18.92 -4.96 5.16
N THR A 160 -18.94 -3.91 4.33
CA THR A 160 -18.70 -4.03 2.88
C THR A 160 -17.28 -4.53 2.60
N ALA A 161 -16.28 -4.02 3.30
CA ALA A 161 -14.90 -4.48 3.15
C ALA A 161 -14.69 -5.92 3.63
N LEU A 162 -15.47 -6.36 4.63
CA LEU A 162 -15.46 -7.72 5.17
C LEU A 162 -16.55 -8.62 4.57
N ALA A 163 -17.12 -8.29 3.42
CA ALA A 163 -18.23 -9.04 2.84
C ALA A 163 -17.93 -10.53 2.64
N ALA A 164 -16.74 -10.88 2.14
CA ALA A 164 -16.32 -12.27 1.96
C ALA A 164 -16.18 -13.01 3.32
N PRO A 165 -15.46 -12.47 4.33
CA PRO A 165 -15.45 -13.03 5.68
C PRO A 165 -16.85 -13.24 6.28
N LEU A 166 -17.72 -12.23 6.20
CA LEU A 166 -19.08 -12.32 6.75
C LEU A 166 -19.90 -13.40 6.05
N GLN A 167 -19.80 -13.49 4.72
CA GLN A 167 -20.48 -14.51 3.92
C GLN A 167 -20.01 -15.92 4.30
N THR A 168 -18.70 -16.14 4.44
CA THR A 168 -18.13 -17.44 4.82
C THR A 168 -18.62 -17.92 6.18
N LEU A 169 -18.87 -17.00 7.11
CA LEU A 169 -19.36 -17.31 8.45
C LEU A 169 -20.90 -17.29 8.58
N GLY A 170 -21.62 -17.02 7.48
CA GLY A 170 -23.09 -16.90 7.51
C GLY A 170 -23.61 -15.71 8.31
N MET A 171 -22.81 -14.65 8.43
CA MET A 171 -23.16 -13.43 9.16
C MET A 171 -24.00 -12.49 8.29
N ALA A 172 -24.91 -11.75 8.93
CA ALA A 172 -25.66 -10.71 8.25
C ALA A 172 -24.74 -9.55 7.84
N THR A 173 -24.94 -9.02 6.63
CA THR A 173 -24.15 -7.90 6.08
C THR A 173 -24.37 -6.57 6.82
N ASN A 174 -25.41 -6.49 7.65
CA ASN A 174 -25.71 -5.36 8.52
C ASN A 174 -25.43 -5.65 10.00
N TYR A 175 -24.53 -6.60 10.30
CA TYR A 175 -24.11 -6.86 11.68
C TYR A 175 -23.56 -5.58 12.34
N ASP A 176 -24.09 -5.26 13.52
CA ASP A 176 -23.65 -4.12 14.33
C ASP A 176 -22.38 -4.52 15.09
N PHE A 177 -21.21 -4.11 14.60
CA PHE A 177 -19.93 -4.41 15.23
C PHE A 177 -19.80 -3.74 16.61
N VAL A 178 -20.45 -2.60 16.82
CA VAL A 178 -20.31 -1.79 18.03
C VAL A 178 -21.25 -2.26 19.14
N ASN A 179 -22.50 -2.57 18.81
CA ASN A 179 -23.54 -2.89 19.80
C ASN A 179 -24.25 -4.24 19.56
N GLY A 180 -23.83 -5.00 18.55
CA GLY A 180 -24.37 -6.32 18.24
C GLY A 180 -23.96 -7.40 19.27
N PRO A 181 -24.65 -8.55 19.24
CA PRO A 181 -24.39 -9.63 20.18
C PRO A 181 -22.98 -10.21 20.00
N LEU A 182 -22.27 -10.35 21.11
CA LEU A 182 -20.94 -10.96 21.18
C LEU A 182 -20.82 -11.78 22.46
N THR A 183 -20.46 -13.06 22.31
CA THR A 183 -20.15 -13.95 23.42
C THR A 183 -18.72 -14.45 23.22
N PRO A 184 -17.73 -13.94 23.97
CA PRO A 184 -16.34 -14.34 23.78
C PRO A 184 -16.12 -15.84 24.05
N SER A 185 -15.23 -16.47 23.29
CA SER A 185 -14.91 -17.90 23.41
C SER A 185 -16.12 -18.83 23.18
N SER A 186 -17.04 -18.41 22.31
CA SER A 186 -18.20 -19.19 21.88
C SER A 186 -17.97 -19.78 20.48
N LYS A 187 -19.02 -20.35 19.89
CA LYS A 187 -19.03 -20.77 18.48
C LYS A 187 -19.90 -19.87 17.62
N ASP A 188 -20.28 -18.70 18.15
CA ASP A 188 -21.09 -17.74 17.43
C ASP A 188 -20.26 -17.12 16.30
N PRO A 189 -20.85 -16.86 15.12
CA PRO A 189 -20.11 -16.32 13.99
C PRO A 189 -19.30 -15.05 14.28
N ALA A 190 -19.80 -14.16 15.14
CA ALA A 190 -19.09 -12.94 15.52
C ALA A 190 -17.79 -13.23 16.31
N ASP A 191 -17.81 -14.25 17.16
CA ASP A 191 -16.62 -14.65 17.92
C ASP A 191 -15.61 -15.37 17.01
N ILE A 192 -16.10 -16.27 16.14
CA ILE A 192 -15.28 -16.95 15.13
C ILE A 192 -14.61 -15.92 14.20
N LEU A 193 -15.32 -14.85 13.82
CA LEU A 193 -14.73 -13.77 13.04
C LEU A 193 -13.54 -13.16 13.79
N LEU A 194 -13.71 -12.79 15.05
CA LEU A 194 -12.66 -12.18 15.87
C LEU A 194 -11.48 -13.12 16.13
N ASP A 195 -11.72 -14.42 16.30
CA ASP A 195 -10.67 -15.44 16.42
C ASP A 195 -9.82 -15.55 15.15
N ASN A 196 -10.39 -15.21 13.99
CA ASN A 196 -9.76 -15.37 12.69
C ASN A 196 -9.29 -14.06 12.05
N VAL A 197 -9.49 -12.91 12.71
CA VAL A 197 -8.99 -11.63 12.23
C VAL A 197 -7.92 -11.02 13.12
N GLN A 198 -6.95 -10.37 12.50
CA GLN A 198 -5.97 -9.51 13.18
C GLN A 198 -5.98 -8.13 12.52
N VAL A 199 -5.83 -7.09 13.33
CA VAL A 199 -5.73 -5.70 12.83
C VAL A 199 -4.30 -5.23 13.01
N ARG A 200 -3.66 -4.80 11.93
CA ARG A 200 -2.32 -4.19 11.93
C ARG A 200 -2.44 -2.75 11.48
N GLN A 201 -1.89 -1.83 12.27
CA GLN A 201 -1.91 -0.41 11.99
C GLN A 201 -0.50 0.09 11.71
N ASN A 202 -0.33 0.93 10.68
CA ASN A 202 0.89 1.68 10.42
C ASN A 202 0.54 3.13 10.05
N GLY A 203 0.67 4.05 11.03
CA GLY A 203 0.18 5.42 10.86
C GLY A 203 -1.33 5.45 10.64
N ALA A 204 -1.75 5.99 9.49
CA ALA A 204 -3.16 6.05 9.08
C ALA A 204 -3.61 4.83 8.25
N ASP A 205 -2.68 3.94 7.89
CA ASP A 205 -2.99 2.71 7.16
C ASP A 205 -3.36 1.60 8.15
N ILE A 206 -4.34 0.78 7.77
CA ILE A 206 -4.78 -0.38 8.56
C ILE A 206 -4.95 -1.57 7.62
N ASP A 207 -4.36 -2.70 7.98
CA ASP A 207 -4.58 -3.99 7.32
C ASP A 207 -5.36 -4.92 8.28
N ILE A 208 -6.47 -5.48 7.80
CA ILE A 208 -7.20 -6.55 8.48
C ILE A 208 -6.76 -7.86 7.83
N LEU A 209 -6.19 -8.74 8.63
CA LEU A 209 -5.57 -9.99 8.20
C LEU A 209 -6.40 -11.18 8.66
N ASN A 210 -6.40 -12.26 7.90
CA ASN A 210 -6.85 -13.55 8.41
C ASN A 210 -5.72 -14.28 9.17
N ALA A 211 -6.02 -15.48 9.71
CA ALA A 211 -5.06 -16.28 10.48
C ALA A 211 -3.79 -16.69 9.69
N SER A 212 -3.84 -16.77 8.35
CA SER A 212 -2.66 -17.08 7.51
C SER A 212 -1.82 -15.85 7.17
N GLY A 213 -2.20 -14.65 7.64
CA GLY A 213 -1.55 -13.39 7.28
C GLY A 213 -1.93 -12.88 5.89
N SER A 214 -2.99 -13.43 5.27
CA SER A 214 -3.59 -12.85 4.07
C SER A 214 -4.39 -11.61 4.44
N ILE A 215 -4.33 -10.58 3.61
CA ILE A 215 -5.02 -9.32 3.86
C ILE A 215 -6.47 -9.46 3.35
N VAL A 216 -7.46 -9.36 4.23
CA VAL A 216 -8.89 -9.44 3.86
C VAL A 216 -9.49 -8.07 3.57
N ALA A 217 -9.02 -7.03 4.25
CA ALA A 217 -9.41 -5.64 4.01
C ALA A 217 -8.26 -4.67 4.31
N GLN A 218 -8.25 -3.52 3.63
CA GLN A 218 -7.23 -2.47 3.80
C GLN A 218 -7.86 -1.11 3.96
N ILE A 219 -7.28 -0.24 4.78
CA ILE A 219 -7.56 1.19 4.84
C ILE A 219 -6.26 1.89 4.50
N VAL A 220 -6.35 2.84 3.57
CA VAL A 220 -5.20 3.63 3.12
C VAL A 220 -5.45 5.09 3.46
N GLY A 221 -4.49 5.72 4.14
CA GLY A 221 -4.54 7.14 4.48
C GLY A 221 -5.74 7.55 5.34
N GLY A 222 -6.29 6.65 6.16
CA GLY A 222 -7.49 6.89 6.97
C GLY A 222 -8.79 6.97 6.15
N GLY A 223 -8.79 6.50 4.90
CA GLY A 223 -9.95 6.46 4.02
C GLY A 223 -10.99 5.40 4.40
N ALA A 224 -11.89 5.09 3.46
CA ALA A 224 -12.82 3.98 3.63
C ALA A 224 -12.09 2.61 3.53
N PRO A 225 -12.50 1.60 4.31
CA PRO A 225 -12.08 0.21 4.14
C PRO A 225 -12.32 -0.30 2.71
N ILE A 226 -11.33 -1.00 2.17
CA ILE A 226 -11.30 -1.57 0.83
C ILE A 226 -11.29 -3.09 0.96
N ALA A 227 -12.24 -3.76 0.31
CA ALA A 227 -12.27 -5.22 0.22
C ALA A 227 -11.14 -5.74 -0.67
N THR A 228 -10.53 -6.87 -0.28
CA THR A 228 -9.61 -7.61 -1.15
C THR A 228 -10.30 -8.77 -1.88
N GLY A 229 -11.51 -9.13 -1.46
CA GLY A 229 -12.24 -10.33 -1.91
C GLY A 229 -11.83 -11.61 -1.18
N LYS A 230 -10.79 -11.57 -0.34
CA LYS A 230 -10.33 -12.71 0.46
C LYS A 230 -11.17 -12.89 1.72
N SER A 231 -11.31 -14.13 2.15
CA SER A 231 -12.11 -14.51 3.31
C SER A 231 -11.27 -14.94 4.53
N VAL A 232 -11.97 -15.16 5.63
CA VAL A 232 -11.46 -15.93 6.76
C VAL A 232 -11.61 -17.42 6.46
N LEU A 233 -10.73 -18.25 7.05
CA LEU A 233 -10.74 -19.72 6.87
C LEU A 233 -10.42 -20.21 5.45
N GLU A 234 -9.69 -19.42 4.65
CA GLU A 234 -9.24 -19.85 3.33
C GLU A 234 -8.19 -20.97 3.43
N THR A 235 -8.32 -21.98 2.57
CA THR A 235 -7.26 -22.98 2.39
C THR A 235 -6.13 -22.40 1.55
N PRO A 236 -4.86 -22.61 1.93
CA PRO A 236 -3.73 -22.21 1.09
C PRO A 236 -3.87 -22.74 -0.34
N PRO A 237 -3.54 -21.95 -1.37
CA PRO A 237 -3.66 -22.39 -2.75
C PRO A 237 -2.68 -23.54 -3.04
N MET A 238 -3.12 -24.52 -3.83
CA MET A 238 -2.21 -25.54 -4.36
C MET A 238 -1.37 -24.93 -5.49
N LEU A 239 -0.06 -24.84 -5.27
CA LEU A 239 0.86 -24.30 -6.26
C LEU A 239 1.04 -25.25 -7.43
N ASN A 240 0.98 -24.72 -8.66
CA ASN A 240 1.34 -25.49 -9.85
C ASN A 240 2.86 -25.69 -9.96
N ALA A 241 3.31 -26.56 -10.87
CA ALA A 241 4.73 -26.87 -11.03
C ALA A 241 5.61 -25.65 -11.31
N ARG A 242 5.11 -24.68 -12.10
CA ARG A 242 5.83 -23.42 -12.38
C ARG A 242 5.97 -22.58 -11.11
N GLN A 243 4.91 -22.43 -10.31
CA GLN A 243 4.92 -21.69 -9.04
C GLN A 243 5.84 -22.35 -8.01
N GLN A 244 5.83 -23.68 -7.90
CA GLN A 244 6.74 -24.42 -7.02
C GLN A 244 8.19 -24.21 -7.42
N ALA A 245 8.50 -24.28 -8.72
CA ALA A 245 9.83 -24.02 -9.24
C ALA A 245 10.28 -22.59 -8.92
N LEU A 246 9.43 -21.59 -9.14
CA LEU A 246 9.72 -20.18 -8.83
C LEU A 246 9.96 -19.96 -7.33
N ALA A 247 9.11 -20.53 -6.46
CA ALA A 247 9.29 -20.41 -5.02
C ALA A 247 10.63 -20.99 -4.54
N ALA A 248 11.12 -22.07 -5.18
CA ALA A 248 12.40 -22.69 -4.87
C ALA A 248 13.64 -21.97 -5.44
N MET A 249 13.47 -20.96 -6.30
CA MET A 249 14.60 -20.26 -6.93
C MET A 249 15.37 -19.39 -5.93
N ALA A 250 16.70 -19.39 -6.01
CA ALA A 250 17.51 -18.39 -5.33
C ALA A 250 17.42 -17.03 -6.06
N ALA A 251 17.43 -15.94 -5.29
CA ALA A 251 17.62 -14.60 -5.85
C ALA A 251 19.06 -14.42 -6.35
N GLY A 252 19.24 -13.58 -7.37
CA GLY A 252 20.56 -13.22 -7.87
C GLY A 252 21.24 -12.14 -7.04
N THR A 253 22.56 -12.04 -7.19
CA THR A 253 23.36 -10.90 -6.70
C THR A 253 24.06 -10.23 -7.88
N ASP A 254 24.67 -9.06 -7.68
CA ASP A 254 25.46 -8.42 -8.74
C ASP A 254 26.67 -9.29 -9.17
N ALA A 255 27.25 -10.05 -8.24
CA ALA A 255 28.37 -10.96 -8.53
C ALA A 255 27.92 -12.28 -9.18
N ALA A 256 26.70 -12.72 -8.91
CA ALA A 256 26.11 -13.95 -9.42
C ALA A 256 24.64 -13.70 -9.77
N PRO A 257 24.36 -13.05 -10.92
CA PRO A 257 23.00 -12.71 -11.31
C PRO A 257 22.21 -13.97 -11.70
N VAL A 258 20.92 -13.95 -11.41
CA VAL A 258 19.97 -15.01 -11.81
C VAL A 258 19.01 -14.43 -12.83
N PHE A 259 18.97 -15.03 -14.01
CA PHE A 259 18.06 -14.66 -15.09
C PHE A 259 16.95 -15.69 -15.23
N LEU A 260 15.74 -15.21 -15.44
CA LEU A 260 14.55 -16.02 -15.62
C LEU A 260 13.87 -15.62 -16.92
N GLN A 261 13.57 -16.61 -17.76
CA GLN A 261 12.69 -16.39 -18.91
C GLN A 261 11.22 -16.48 -18.45
N VAL A 262 10.43 -15.50 -18.87
CA VAL A 262 9.00 -15.34 -18.52
C VAL A 262 8.22 -14.92 -19.76
N SER A 263 6.93 -15.23 -19.85
CA SER A 263 6.02 -14.45 -20.70
C SER A 263 5.58 -13.17 -20.01
N LEU A 264 5.23 -12.17 -20.82
CA LEU A 264 4.77 -10.88 -20.29
C LEU A 264 3.53 -11.02 -19.40
N ASP A 265 2.66 -12.00 -19.65
CA ASP A 265 1.45 -12.25 -18.88
C ASP A 265 1.69 -12.98 -17.54
N GLU A 266 2.91 -13.45 -17.28
CA GLU A 266 3.30 -13.93 -15.94
C GLU A 266 3.57 -12.75 -14.96
N LEU A 267 3.74 -11.53 -15.48
CA LEU A 267 4.25 -10.38 -14.72
C LEU A 267 3.14 -9.56 -14.07
N HIS A 268 3.21 -9.42 -12.75
CA HIS A 268 2.33 -8.58 -11.95
C HIS A 268 2.99 -7.21 -11.68
N PRO A 269 2.41 -6.09 -12.13
CA PRO A 269 2.92 -4.75 -11.83
C PRO A 269 3.02 -4.45 -10.33
N THR A 270 4.09 -3.77 -9.92
CA THR A 270 4.24 -3.14 -8.60
C THR A 270 3.98 -1.63 -8.61
N GLN A 271 3.43 -1.10 -9.69
CA GLN A 271 2.92 0.26 -9.78
C GLN A 271 1.58 0.26 -10.53
N PRO A 272 0.61 1.10 -10.16
CA PRO A 272 -0.72 1.11 -10.78
C PRO A 272 -0.80 1.95 -12.05
N ALA A 273 0.19 2.80 -12.30
CA ALA A 273 0.17 3.74 -13.41
C ALA A 273 1.53 3.84 -14.08
N ILE A 274 1.53 4.31 -15.32
CA ILE A 274 2.70 4.64 -16.14
C ILE A 274 2.43 5.95 -16.88
N GLY A 275 3.45 6.51 -17.52
CA GLY A 275 3.29 7.65 -18.41
C GLY A 275 2.94 7.18 -19.83
N TYR A 276 1.70 7.35 -20.27
CA TYR A 276 1.25 6.85 -21.57
C TYR A 276 2.03 7.45 -22.74
N ASP A 277 2.41 8.73 -22.69
CA ASP A 277 3.12 9.33 -23.81
C ASP A 277 4.54 8.77 -24.01
N GLN A 278 5.15 8.22 -22.94
CA GLN A 278 6.39 7.45 -23.07
C GLN A 278 6.15 6.13 -23.83
N ILE A 279 4.99 5.50 -23.65
CA ILE A 279 4.59 4.30 -24.41
C ILE A 279 4.25 4.67 -25.84
N TYR A 280 3.49 5.74 -26.06
CA TYR A 280 3.15 6.23 -27.40
C TYR A 280 4.38 6.62 -28.21
N TYR A 281 5.40 7.17 -27.57
CA TYR A 281 6.71 7.33 -28.20
C TYR A 281 7.25 6.00 -28.74
N LYS A 282 7.29 4.96 -27.90
CA LYS A 282 7.81 3.63 -28.28
C LYS A 282 6.96 3.00 -29.39
N LEU A 283 5.63 2.98 -29.23
CA LEU A 283 4.70 2.42 -30.22
C LEU A 283 4.76 3.18 -31.56
N GLY A 284 4.81 4.52 -31.52
CA GLY A 284 5.00 5.35 -32.71
C GLY A 284 6.31 5.05 -33.43
N ARG A 285 7.39 4.84 -32.67
CA ARG A 285 8.70 4.47 -33.23
C ARG A 285 8.73 3.04 -33.79
N TYR A 286 7.98 2.10 -33.22
CA TYR A 286 7.82 0.75 -33.74
C TYR A 286 6.95 0.72 -35.01
N GLY A 287 5.90 1.52 -35.06
CA GLY A 287 5.03 1.64 -36.24
C GLY A 287 5.68 2.38 -37.42
N ALA A 288 6.67 3.25 -37.14
CA ALA A 288 7.40 4.00 -38.15
C ALA A 288 8.70 3.30 -38.60
N GLU A 289 8.70 1.97 -38.64
CA GLU A 289 9.87 1.15 -38.96
C GLU A 289 10.53 1.56 -40.28
N ASP A 290 9.77 1.92 -41.31
CA ASP A 290 10.32 2.36 -42.61
C ASP A 290 11.31 3.52 -42.50
N LEU A 291 11.08 4.47 -41.58
CA LEU A 291 11.98 5.61 -41.32
C LEU A 291 13.32 5.18 -40.71
N VAL A 292 13.33 4.06 -39.99
CA VAL A 292 14.51 3.52 -39.29
C VAL A 292 15.23 2.48 -40.16
N MET A 293 14.46 1.67 -40.89
CA MET A 293 14.95 0.62 -41.79
C MET A 293 15.79 1.19 -42.92
N ALA A 294 15.37 2.32 -43.50
CA ALA A 294 16.12 3.03 -44.54
C ALA A 294 17.53 3.49 -44.10
N LYS A 295 17.77 3.66 -42.79
CA LYS A 295 19.04 4.16 -42.25
C LYS A 295 19.92 3.07 -41.65
N THR A 296 19.32 2.12 -40.95
CA THR A 296 20.06 1.22 -40.05
C THR A 296 19.89 -0.26 -40.35
N ASN A 297 18.87 -0.66 -41.11
CA ASN A 297 18.46 -2.07 -41.28
C ASN A 297 18.26 -2.81 -39.94
N LYS A 298 17.81 -2.09 -38.90
CA LYS A 298 17.56 -2.60 -37.55
C LYS A 298 16.19 -2.11 -37.06
N PRO A 299 15.14 -2.95 -37.13
CA PRO A 299 13.83 -2.56 -36.63
C PRO A 299 13.90 -2.29 -35.12
N LYS A 300 13.36 -1.16 -34.67
CA LYS A 300 13.60 -0.68 -33.30
C LYS A 300 13.01 -1.61 -32.24
N LYS A 301 11.88 -2.27 -32.51
CA LYS A 301 11.24 -3.19 -31.56
C LYS A 301 12.13 -4.39 -31.23
N PHE A 302 12.81 -4.96 -32.23
CA PHE A 302 13.76 -6.05 -32.03
C PHE A 302 15.05 -5.58 -31.35
N ALA A 303 15.51 -4.35 -31.65
CA ALA A 303 16.62 -3.75 -30.92
C ALA A 303 16.27 -3.55 -29.43
N ASP A 304 15.09 -3.00 -29.10
CA ASP A 304 14.62 -2.85 -27.73
C ASP A 304 14.43 -4.23 -27.04
N LEU A 305 13.98 -5.26 -27.75
CA LEU A 305 13.87 -6.63 -27.21
C LEU A 305 15.25 -7.19 -26.83
N CYS A 306 16.24 -7.07 -27.72
CA CYS A 306 17.61 -7.47 -27.42
C CYS A 306 18.18 -6.68 -26.22
N GLU A 307 17.98 -5.36 -26.19
CA GLU A 307 18.41 -4.49 -25.10
C GLU A 307 17.79 -4.92 -23.76
N ALA A 308 16.47 -5.11 -23.71
CA ALA A 308 15.76 -5.52 -22.50
C ALA A 308 16.19 -6.90 -21.96
N ASN A 309 16.70 -7.78 -22.83
CA ASN A 309 17.26 -9.08 -22.43
C ASN A 309 18.76 -9.00 -22.05
N GLY A 310 19.36 -7.81 -22.02
CA GLY A 310 20.79 -7.61 -21.78
C GLY A 310 21.67 -8.08 -22.94
N GLN A 311 21.11 -8.22 -24.14
CA GLN A 311 21.77 -8.73 -25.35
C GLN A 311 22.27 -7.61 -26.29
N SER A 312 22.35 -6.39 -25.76
CA SER A 312 22.74 -5.17 -26.46
C SER A 312 21.74 -4.74 -27.54
N ASP A 313 21.97 -5.09 -28.81
CA ASP A 313 21.19 -4.59 -29.96
C ASP A 313 20.97 -5.74 -30.94
N VAL A 314 20.01 -5.57 -31.86
CA VAL A 314 19.77 -6.55 -32.92
C VAL A 314 20.91 -6.51 -33.94
N LEU A 315 21.29 -7.67 -34.46
CA LEU A 315 22.24 -7.75 -35.57
C LEU A 315 21.63 -7.12 -36.83
N THR A 316 22.48 -6.45 -37.62
CA THR A 316 22.04 -5.78 -38.83
C THR A 316 21.51 -6.81 -39.84
N LYS A 317 20.35 -6.56 -40.47
CA LYS A 317 19.71 -7.46 -41.45
C LYS A 317 19.29 -8.84 -40.93
N THR A 318 19.11 -9.02 -39.62
CA THR A 318 18.61 -10.29 -39.06
C THR A 318 17.11 -10.28 -38.76
N ALA A 319 16.49 -9.10 -38.70
CA ALA A 319 15.08 -8.94 -38.34
C ALA A 319 14.27 -8.08 -39.34
N ASN A 320 14.85 -7.76 -40.49
CA ASN A 320 14.31 -6.85 -41.50
C ASN A 320 13.27 -7.50 -42.43
N VAL A 321 12.31 -8.23 -41.87
CA VAL A 321 11.24 -8.89 -42.63
C VAL A 321 9.94 -8.13 -42.43
N ALA A 322 9.29 -7.74 -43.53
CA ALA A 322 8.01 -7.03 -43.48
C ALA A 322 6.95 -7.90 -42.78
N GLY A 323 6.18 -7.28 -41.89
CA GLY A 323 5.13 -7.97 -41.13
C GLY A 323 5.63 -8.84 -39.96
N ALA A 324 6.94 -8.90 -39.70
CA ALA A 324 7.46 -9.57 -38.51
C ALA A 324 6.96 -8.91 -37.23
N THR A 325 6.66 -9.70 -36.20
CA THR A 325 6.15 -9.23 -34.90
C THR A 325 7.08 -9.69 -33.79
N LEU A 326 7.01 -9.07 -32.61
CA LEU A 326 7.83 -9.51 -31.48
C LEU A 326 7.53 -10.96 -31.08
N SER A 327 6.26 -11.36 -31.12
CA SER A 327 5.80 -12.73 -30.82
C SER A 327 6.11 -13.75 -31.92
N ASN A 328 6.37 -13.31 -33.15
CA ASN A 328 6.77 -14.17 -34.27
C ASN A 328 7.97 -13.54 -35.00
N PRO A 329 9.17 -13.56 -34.37
CA PRO A 329 10.37 -13.01 -34.98
C PRO A 329 10.77 -13.83 -36.21
N PRO A 330 11.45 -13.23 -37.21
CA PRO A 330 11.99 -13.98 -38.33
C PRO A 330 12.98 -15.05 -37.87
N ALA A 331 13.07 -16.18 -38.58
CA ALA A 331 14.04 -17.24 -38.26
C ALA A 331 15.51 -16.76 -38.25
N SER A 332 15.80 -15.66 -38.97
CA SER A 332 17.11 -15.02 -38.99
C SER A 332 17.41 -14.17 -37.76
N PHE A 333 16.42 -13.86 -36.90
CA PHE A 333 16.56 -12.91 -35.79
C PHE A 333 17.67 -13.32 -34.83
N GLN A 334 18.61 -12.40 -34.60
CA GLN A 334 19.73 -12.60 -33.71
C GLN A 334 20.09 -11.29 -33.02
N CYS A 335 20.34 -11.37 -31.71
CA CYS A 335 20.92 -10.28 -30.93
C CYS A 335 22.46 -10.35 -30.98
N LYS A 336 23.12 -9.22 -30.75
CA LYS A 336 24.59 -9.11 -30.78
C LYS A 336 25.29 -9.89 -29.66
N SER A 337 24.65 -10.00 -28.50
CA SER A 337 25.27 -10.54 -27.29
C SER A 337 24.42 -11.65 -26.67
N ALA A 338 25.03 -12.45 -25.79
CA ALA A 338 24.32 -13.42 -24.98
C ALA A 338 23.39 -12.73 -23.97
N VAL A 339 22.35 -13.44 -23.51
CA VAL A 339 21.43 -12.94 -22.47
C VAL A 339 22.22 -12.49 -21.25
N GLY A 340 21.87 -11.31 -20.71
CA GLY A 340 22.51 -10.78 -19.51
C GLY A 340 23.94 -10.27 -19.68
N SER A 341 24.41 -10.07 -20.91
CA SER A 341 25.72 -9.41 -21.14
C SER A 341 25.74 -7.96 -20.63
N SER A 342 24.58 -7.30 -20.57
CA SER A 342 24.39 -5.97 -19.96
C SER A 342 23.35 -6.05 -18.85
N LEU A 343 23.83 -6.14 -17.60
CA LEU A 343 22.95 -6.30 -16.42
C LEU A 343 22.08 -5.08 -16.11
N GLY A 344 22.53 -3.89 -16.51
CA GLY A 344 21.82 -2.62 -16.29
C GLY A 344 20.61 -2.44 -17.21
N ASP A 345 20.59 -3.11 -18.36
CA ASP A 345 19.48 -3.00 -19.30
C ASP A 345 18.31 -3.93 -18.94
N MET A 346 18.63 -5.04 -18.26
CA MET A 346 17.66 -6.06 -17.88
C MET A 346 16.66 -5.58 -16.83
N LYS A 347 15.41 -5.97 -17.04
CA LYS A 347 14.30 -5.64 -16.15
C LYS A 347 14.22 -6.60 -14.97
N THR A 348 13.72 -6.11 -13.84
CA THR A 348 13.84 -6.82 -12.57
C THR A 348 12.51 -7.29 -12.04
N VAL A 349 12.54 -8.45 -11.40
CA VAL A 349 11.39 -9.02 -10.69
C VAL A 349 11.75 -9.39 -9.26
N VAL A 350 10.72 -9.48 -8.43
CA VAL A 350 10.73 -10.16 -7.13
C VAL A 350 9.77 -11.34 -7.20
N ILE A 351 10.17 -12.49 -6.65
CA ILE A 351 9.29 -13.65 -6.50
C ILE A 351 8.56 -13.49 -5.16
N GLY A 352 7.24 -13.29 -5.21
CA GLY A 352 6.38 -13.14 -4.04
C GLY A 352 5.66 -14.42 -3.64
N PRO A 353 4.72 -14.33 -2.67
CA PRO A 353 3.93 -15.46 -2.19
C PRO A 353 3.27 -16.22 -3.35
N ASN A 354 3.15 -17.54 -3.19
CA ASN A 354 2.63 -18.47 -4.20
C ASN A 354 3.43 -18.51 -5.52
N GLY A 355 4.70 -18.09 -5.49
CA GLY A 355 5.56 -18.06 -6.68
C GLY A 355 5.17 -16.98 -7.70
N THR A 356 4.44 -15.94 -7.27
CA THR A 356 3.99 -14.84 -8.15
C THR A 356 5.16 -13.93 -8.53
N LEU A 357 5.27 -13.55 -9.80
CA LEU A 357 6.34 -12.67 -10.28
C LEU A 357 5.88 -11.21 -10.27
N TYR A 358 6.46 -10.41 -9.38
CA TYR A 358 6.20 -8.99 -9.25
C TYR A 358 7.26 -8.17 -10.01
N LEU A 359 6.83 -7.45 -11.04
CA LEU A 359 7.69 -6.60 -11.87
C LEU A 359 8.08 -5.34 -11.10
N THR A 360 9.38 -5.18 -10.83
CA THR A 360 9.92 -4.06 -10.06
C THR A 360 10.57 -2.97 -10.91
N ASP A 361 11.13 -3.33 -12.07
CA ASP A 361 11.49 -2.40 -13.13
C ASP A 361 10.96 -2.93 -14.47
N GLY A 362 10.70 -2.05 -15.43
CA GLY A 362 10.35 -2.42 -16.80
C GLY A 362 8.89 -2.23 -17.17
N HIS A 363 8.05 -1.64 -16.31
CA HIS A 363 6.61 -1.43 -16.60
C HIS A 363 6.41 -0.71 -17.93
N HIS A 364 7.17 0.33 -18.24
CA HIS A 364 7.08 1.01 -19.55
C HIS A 364 7.63 0.18 -20.70
N THR A 365 8.77 -0.49 -20.52
CA THR A 365 9.41 -1.32 -21.57
C THR A 365 8.50 -2.48 -21.97
N PHE A 366 8.02 -3.24 -20.98
CA PHE A 366 7.19 -4.40 -21.21
C PHE A 366 5.76 -4.04 -21.60
N THR A 367 5.21 -2.92 -21.12
CA THR A 367 3.95 -2.38 -21.69
C THR A 367 4.13 -1.98 -23.15
N SER A 368 5.27 -1.39 -23.53
CA SER A 368 5.54 -1.09 -24.95
C SER A 368 5.63 -2.35 -25.81
N PHE A 369 6.14 -3.46 -25.29
CA PHE A 369 6.11 -4.74 -26.01
C PHE A 369 4.71 -5.36 -26.05
N TRP A 370 4.00 -5.32 -24.93
CA TRP A 370 2.63 -5.82 -24.78
C TRP A 370 1.70 -5.21 -25.82
N ASP A 371 1.69 -3.88 -25.91
CA ASP A 371 0.81 -3.12 -26.80
C ASP A 371 1.35 -2.95 -28.23
N ALA A 372 2.60 -3.35 -28.51
CA ALA A 372 3.13 -3.42 -29.87
C ALA A 372 2.41 -4.50 -30.70
N ASP A 373 2.56 -4.42 -32.03
CA ASP A 373 1.98 -5.38 -32.98
C ASP A 373 0.47 -5.62 -32.74
N ASN A 374 -0.27 -4.53 -32.49
CA ASN A 374 -1.72 -4.53 -32.18
C ASN A 374 -2.11 -5.23 -30.88
N GLY A 375 -1.20 -5.32 -29.90
CA GLY A 375 -1.53 -5.83 -28.57
C GLY A 375 -1.54 -7.36 -28.47
N GLN A 376 -0.94 -8.09 -29.42
CA GLN A 376 -0.99 -9.56 -29.44
C GLN A 376 0.15 -10.24 -28.66
N ASN A 377 1.06 -9.47 -28.06
CA ASN A 377 2.34 -9.96 -27.54
C ASN A 377 2.28 -10.47 -26.09
N HIS A 378 1.12 -10.85 -25.55
CA HIS A 378 0.98 -11.25 -24.15
C HIS A 378 1.88 -12.45 -23.76
N GLN A 379 2.05 -13.41 -24.68
CA GLN A 379 2.90 -14.60 -24.49
C GLN A 379 4.37 -14.37 -24.89
N LEU A 380 4.76 -13.16 -25.28
CA LEU A 380 6.14 -12.84 -25.68
C LEU A 380 7.10 -13.22 -24.56
N LYS A 381 8.11 -14.01 -24.89
CA LYS A 381 9.15 -14.42 -23.93
C LYS A 381 10.23 -13.35 -23.81
N VAL A 382 10.47 -12.91 -22.58
CA VAL A 382 11.51 -11.95 -22.20
C VAL A 382 12.36 -12.52 -21.07
N TRP A 383 13.56 -12.00 -20.89
CA TRP A 383 14.43 -12.33 -19.77
C TRP A 383 14.42 -11.24 -18.71
N VAL A 384 14.23 -11.63 -17.46
CA VAL A 384 14.25 -10.74 -16.30
C VAL A 384 15.32 -11.18 -15.30
N LYS A 385 15.84 -10.22 -14.54
CA LYS A 385 16.75 -10.47 -13.41
C LYS A 385 15.92 -10.64 -12.13
N VAL A 386 16.14 -11.76 -11.43
CA VAL A 386 15.50 -12.01 -10.13
C VAL A 386 16.31 -11.30 -9.05
N THR A 387 15.75 -10.25 -8.47
CA THR A 387 16.44 -9.43 -7.45
C THR A 387 16.21 -9.93 -6.03
N ASP A 388 15.03 -10.46 -5.75
CA ASP A 388 14.70 -11.01 -4.44
C ASP A 388 13.72 -12.19 -4.58
N ASN A 389 13.73 -13.08 -3.59
CA ASN A 389 12.70 -14.09 -3.40
C ASN A 389 12.12 -13.97 -1.98
N PHE A 390 10.86 -13.54 -1.93
CA PHE A 390 10.04 -13.36 -0.74
C PHE A 390 8.85 -14.33 -0.72
N SER A 391 8.92 -15.43 -1.46
CA SER A 391 7.82 -16.40 -1.60
C SER A 391 7.43 -17.11 -0.30
N ASN A 392 8.34 -17.15 0.68
CA ASN A 392 8.11 -17.74 2.00
C ASN A 392 7.42 -16.79 3.00
N LEU A 393 7.17 -15.53 2.62
CA LEU A 393 6.48 -14.57 3.48
C LEU A 393 4.97 -14.73 3.38
N SER A 394 4.26 -14.36 4.46
CA SER A 394 2.82 -14.11 4.37
C SER A 394 2.55 -12.93 3.42
N GLU A 395 1.33 -12.75 2.95
CA GLU A 395 0.99 -11.61 2.10
C GLU A 395 1.28 -10.27 2.79
N TYR A 396 0.91 -10.15 4.07
CA TYR A 396 1.19 -8.96 4.86
C TYR A 396 2.69 -8.68 4.95
N ASP A 397 3.49 -9.68 5.32
CA ASP A 397 4.94 -9.53 5.46
C ASP A 397 5.62 -9.26 4.11
N PHE A 398 5.12 -9.86 3.04
CA PHE A 398 5.57 -9.60 1.67
C PHE A 398 5.38 -8.13 1.31
N TRP A 399 4.18 -7.58 1.49
CA TRP A 399 3.92 -6.17 1.16
C TRP A 399 4.65 -5.21 2.09
N ALA A 400 4.81 -5.55 3.37
CA ALA A 400 5.66 -4.79 4.29
C ALA A 400 7.12 -4.76 3.80
N GLN A 401 7.65 -5.89 3.35
CA GLN A 401 9.01 -5.99 2.81
C GLN A 401 9.16 -5.25 1.47
N MET A 402 8.19 -5.35 0.55
CA MET A 402 8.19 -4.62 -0.72
C MET A 402 8.19 -3.09 -0.50
N LYS A 403 7.39 -2.60 0.47
CA LYS A 403 7.37 -1.18 0.88
C LYS A 403 8.72 -0.77 1.47
N LYS A 404 9.25 -1.56 2.41
CA LYS A 404 10.55 -1.28 3.07
C LYS A 404 11.72 -1.26 2.08
N ALA A 405 11.69 -2.13 1.07
CA ALA A 405 12.71 -2.22 0.05
C ALA A 405 12.53 -1.19 -1.09
N ASN A 406 11.53 -0.32 -1.02
CA ASN A 406 11.16 0.64 -2.08
C ASN A 406 10.92 -0.03 -3.45
N LYS A 407 10.21 -1.18 -3.46
CA LYS A 407 9.93 -1.98 -4.68
C LYS A 407 8.48 -1.91 -5.16
N VAL A 408 7.67 -1.05 -4.56
CA VAL A 408 6.26 -0.86 -4.90
C VAL A 408 5.88 0.62 -4.82
N TRP A 409 5.11 1.08 -5.80
CA TRP A 409 4.52 2.41 -5.83
C TRP A 409 3.01 2.30 -5.69
N LEU A 410 2.45 2.87 -4.63
CA LEU A 410 1.03 2.73 -4.27
C LEU A 410 0.25 4.03 -4.46
N LYS A 411 0.53 4.77 -5.54
CA LYS A 411 -0.28 5.92 -5.95
C LYS A 411 -0.70 5.78 -7.42
N ASP A 412 -1.99 5.93 -7.68
CA ASP A 412 -2.57 5.81 -9.02
C ASP A 412 -2.19 6.98 -9.95
N GLY A 413 -2.68 6.96 -11.19
CA GLY A 413 -2.41 8.00 -12.18
C GLY A 413 -2.91 9.40 -11.80
N SER A 414 -3.88 9.47 -10.88
CA SER A 414 -4.39 10.71 -10.29
C SER A 414 -3.65 11.10 -9.00
N ASN A 415 -2.55 10.40 -8.66
CA ASN A 415 -1.78 10.53 -7.43
C ASN A 415 -2.60 10.26 -6.15
N LYS A 416 -3.63 9.42 -6.23
CA LYS A 416 -4.36 8.94 -5.06
C LYS A 416 -3.70 7.68 -4.54
N ALA A 417 -3.53 7.59 -3.23
CA ALA A 417 -3.02 6.39 -2.59
C ALA A 417 -3.96 5.20 -2.84
N ILE A 418 -3.39 4.03 -3.09
CA ILE A 418 -4.12 2.79 -3.34
C ILE A 418 -3.70 1.69 -2.37
N ALA A 419 -4.59 0.74 -2.14
CA ALA A 419 -4.27 -0.50 -1.45
C ALA A 419 -3.46 -1.44 -2.35
N THR A 420 -2.71 -2.36 -1.75
CA THR A 420 -1.93 -3.35 -2.50
C THR A 420 -2.82 -4.28 -3.34
N SER A 421 -4.05 -4.55 -2.89
CA SER A 421 -5.06 -5.31 -3.64
C SER A 421 -5.59 -4.59 -4.88
N GLN A 422 -5.36 -3.28 -5.01
CA GLN A 422 -5.79 -2.49 -6.16
C GLN A 422 -4.70 -2.36 -7.24
N LEU A 423 -3.50 -2.93 -7.01
CA LEU A 423 -2.49 -3.03 -8.05
C LEU A 423 -3.06 -3.83 -9.24
N PRO A 424 -2.83 -3.37 -10.49
CA PRO A 424 -3.30 -4.09 -11.67
C PRO A 424 -2.74 -5.50 -11.72
N ALA A 425 -3.57 -6.46 -12.16
CA ALA A 425 -3.18 -7.86 -12.28
C ALA A 425 -2.26 -8.15 -13.49
N ALA A 426 -2.15 -7.20 -14.43
CA ALA A 426 -1.35 -7.36 -15.64
C ALA A 426 -0.72 -6.02 -16.05
N ILE A 427 0.37 -6.09 -16.82
CA ILE A 427 0.94 -4.94 -17.54
C ILE A 427 0.07 -4.57 -18.76
N GLY A 428 0.42 -3.49 -19.45
CA GLY A 428 -0.30 -3.04 -20.65
C GLY A 428 -1.12 -1.76 -20.41
N LEU A 429 -1.35 -1.00 -21.48
CA LEU A 429 -2.11 0.25 -21.43
C LEU A 429 -3.56 0.06 -20.96
N LYS A 430 -4.16 -1.11 -21.18
CA LYS A 430 -5.52 -1.40 -20.71
C LYS A 430 -5.61 -1.66 -19.20
N SER A 431 -4.50 -2.04 -18.57
CA SER A 431 -4.47 -2.44 -17.16
C SER A 431 -3.83 -1.37 -16.27
N LEU A 432 -2.79 -0.70 -16.74
CA LEU A 432 -2.10 0.37 -16.01
C LEU A 432 -2.74 1.73 -16.31
N GLY A 433 -2.99 2.52 -15.26
CA GLY A 433 -3.49 3.89 -15.40
C GLY A 433 -2.46 4.83 -16.04
N ASN A 434 -2.94 5.97 -16.55
CA ASN A 434 -2.07 7.03 -17.06
C ASN A 434 -1.75 8.05 -15.96
N ASP A 435 -0.46 8.30 -15.74
CA ASP A 435 0.03 9.45 -15.00
C ASP A 435 0.63 10.49 -15.97
N ALA A 436 -0.09 11.59 -16.17
CA ALA A 436 0.31 12.66 -17.07
C ALA A 436 1.61 13.37 -16.63
N TYR A 437 1.85 13.48 -15.33
CA TYR A 437 3.11 14.08 -14.83
C TYR A 437 4.27 13.09 -14.97
N ARG A 438 4.03 11.77 -14.83
CA ARG A 438 5.04 10.76 -15.15
C ARG A 438 5.44 10.77 -16.62
N SER A 439 4.50 11.10 -17.52
CA SER A 439 4.78 11.35 -18.94
C SER A 439 5.61 12.61 -19.13
N LEU A 440 5.18 13.74 -18.54
CA LEU A 440 5.89 15.02 -18.60
C LEU A 440 7.36 14.86 -18.18
N VAL A 441 7.62 14.23 -17.03
CA VAL A 441 8.97 14.05 -16.48
C VAL A 441 9.86 13.17 -17.37
N TYR A 442 9.29 12.21 -18.10
CA TYR A 442 10.08 11.43 -19.07
C TYR A 442 10.68 12.33 -20.15
N PHE A 443 9.94 13.35 -20.60
CA PHE A 443 10.41 14.31 -21.61
C PHE A 443 11.29 15.43 -21.03
N THR A 444 11.36 15.60 -19.70
CA THR A 444 12.32 16.55 -19.08
C THR A 444 13.70 15.95 -18.82
N ARG A 445 13.90 14.64 -19.08
CA ARG A 445 15.21 13.98 -18.99
C ARG A 445 16.24 14.71 -19.84
N ASP A 446 17.45 14.83 -19.30
CA ASP A 446 18.60 15.51 -19.91
C ASP A 446 18.46 17.03 -20.07
N ALA A 447 17.27 17.59 -19.80
CA ALA A 447 16.95 19.01 -19.84
C ALA A 447 16.77 19.64 -18.46
N GLY A 448 16.02 18.99 -17.57
CA GLY A 448 15.74 19.45 -16.21
C GLY A 448 16.45 18.65 -15.11
N TYR A 449 16.88 17.42 -15.41
CA TYR A 449 17.65 16.54 -14.53
C TYR A 449 18.37 15.46 -15.35
N ILE A 450 19.37 14.81 -14.76
CA ILE A 450 20.10 13.67 -15.32
C ILE A 450 19.77 12.42 -14.51
N VAL A 451 19.38 11.33 -15.17
CA VAL A 451 19.10 10.07 -14.45
C VAL A 451 20.40 9.60 -13.76
N PRO A 452 20.45 9.50 -12.42
CA PRO A 452 21.64 9.06 -11.71
C PRO A 452 21.92 7.58 -11.98
N THR A 453 23.18 7.17 -11.80
CA THR A 453 23.59 5.77 -11.86
C THR A 453 24.30 5.41 -10.54
N PRO A 454 23.77 4.46 -9.74
CA PRO A 454 22.49 3.78 -9.92
C PRO A 454 21.30 4.76 -9.82
N SER A 455 20.20 4.43 -10.49
CA SER A 455 18.98 5.23 -10.40
C SER A 455 18.25 4.96 -9.09
N THR A 456 17.61 6.00 -8.55
CA THR A 456 16.62 5.84 -7.49
C THR A 456 15.37 5.14 -8.06
N GLU A 457 14.81 4.18 -7.34
CA GLU A 457 13.52 3.57 -7.68
C GLU A 457 12.43 4.63 -7.74
N PHE A 458 11.51 4.53 -8.71
CA PHE A 458 10.42 5.49 -8.93
C PHE A 458 10.85 6.96 -9.09
N LEU A 459 12.08 7.23 -9.50
CA LEU A 459 12.65 8.59 -9.61
C LEU A 459 11.70 9.59 -10.29
N GLU A 460 11.13 9.22 -11.44
CA GLU A 460 10.26 10.13 -12.17
C GLU A 460 8.90 10.36 -11.50
N PHE A 461 8.42 9.42 -10.68
CA PHE A 461 7.21 9.64 -9.89
C PHE A 461 7.45 10.67 -8.78
N TYR A 462 8.62 10.68 -8.15
CA TYR A 462 8.94 11.73 -7.17
C TYR A 462 8.97 13.12 -7.81
N TRP A 463 9.55 13.25 -9.00
CA TRP A 463 9.49 14.51 -9.77
C TRP A 463 8.06 14.85 -10.21
N GLY A 464 7.27 13.85 -10.60
CA GLY A 464 5.87 14.02 -10.96
C GLY A 464 5.02 14.51 -9.79
N ASP A 465 5.25 13.96 -8.59
CA ASP A 465 4.67 14.41 -7.32
C ASP A 465 5.02 15.86 -7.02
N TRP A 466 6.27 16.26 -7.27
CA TRP A 466 6.66 17.66 -7.06
C TRP A 466 5.96 18.58 -8.05
N LEU A 467 6.03 18.29 -9.36
CA LEU A 467 5.45 19.15 -10.40
C LEU A 467 3.94 19.36 -10.21
N ARG A 468 3.19 18.30 -9.89
CA ARG A 468 1.73 18.41 -9.71
C ARG A 468 1.30 19.22 -8.49
N ASN A 469 2.18 19.35 -7.49
CA ASN A 469 1.93 20.11 -6.27
C ASN A 469 2.50 21.54 -6.34
N LYS A 470 2.93 21.99 -7.52
CA LYS A 470 3.44 23.35 -7.75
C LYS A 470 2.62 24.05 -8.82
N PRO A 471 2.46 25.38 -8.73
CA PRO A 471 1.80 26.17 -9.76
C PRO A 471 2.73 26.40 -10.97
N VAL A 472 3.31 25.33 -11.52
CA VAL A 472 4.33 25.36 -12.59
C VAL A 472 3.71 24.90 -13.91
N VAL A 473 3.12 23.70 -13.92
CA VAL A 473 2.40 23.15 -15.08
C VAL A 473 1.13 22.48 -14.55
N ASP A 474 -0.01 22.83 -15.15
CA ASP A 474 -1.28 22.13 -14.93
C ASP A 474 -1.56 21.24 -16.15
N MET A 475 -1.25 19.94 -16.02
CA MET A 475 -1.41 18.99 -17.12
C MET A 475 -2.85 18.84 -17.61
N SER A 476 -3.87 19.27 -16.85
CA SER A 476 -5.26 19.26 -17.32
C SER A 476 -5.54 20.32 -18.41
N LYS A 477 -4.65 21.31 -18.55
CA LYS A 477 -4.74 22.41 -19.52
C LYS A 477 -3.77 22.27 -20.69
N VAL A 478 -2.93 21.24 -20.69
CA VAL A 478 -1.92 21.02 -21.74
C VAL A 478 -2.53 20.16 -22.83
N ASP A 479 -2.54 20.66 -24.07
CA ASP A 479 -2.84 19.82 -25.23
C ASP A 479 -1.60 18.99 -25.56
N THR A 480 -1.56 17.76 -25.07
CA THR A 480 -0.43 16.86 -25.30
C THR A 480 -0.34 16.38 -26.75
N SER A 481 -1.36 16.63 -27.60
CA SER A 481 -1.36 16.26 -29.02
C SER A 481 -0.87 17.40 -29.93
N ASP A 482 -0.68 18.60 -29.37
CA ASP A 482 -0.05 19.73 -30.04
C ASP A 482 1.41 19.87 -29.60
N VAL A 483 2.30 20.00 -30.58
CA VAL A 483 3.75 20.06 -30.31
C VAL A 483 4.12 21.35 -29.58
N THR A 484 3.47 22.47 -29.89
CA THR A 484 3.76 23.77 -29.28
C THR A 484 3.32 23.78 -27.83
N SER A 485 2.08 23.35 -27.56
CA SER A 485 1.52 23.25 -26.22
C SER A 485 2.34 22.32 -25.32
N TYR A 486 2.66 21.11 -25.81
CA TYR A 486 3.40 20.16 -25.00
C TYR A 486 4.85 20.58 -24.77
N MET A 487 5.54 21.12 -25.79
CA MET A 487 6.91 21.64 -25.60
C MET A 487 6.96 22.82 -24.63
N ALA A 488 5.94 23.68 -24.60
CA ALA A 488 5.86 24.76 -23.62
C ALA A 488 5.77 24.21 -22.19
N ALA A 489 4.97 23.17 -21.96
CA ALA A 489 4.87 22.49 -20.67
C ALA A 489 6.19 21.80 -20.27
N ILE A 490 6.82 21.05 -21.18
CA ILE A 490 8.11 20.38 -20.95
C ILE A 490 9.21 21.39 -20.61
N THR A 491 9.26 22.50 -21.35
CA THR A 491 10.24 23.58 -21.12
C THR A 491 10.03 24.24 -19.76
N THR A 492 8.77 24.55 -19.41
CA THR A 492 8.43 25.18 -18.14
C THR A 492 8.78 24.28 -16.96
N ALA A 493 8.42 22.99 -17.05
CA ALA A 493 8.78 22.00 -16.04
C ALA A 493 10.30 21.85 -15.90
N SER A 494 11.03 21.70 -17.02
CA SER A 494 12.49 21.53 -17.01
C SER A 494 13.21 22.71 -16.36
N LYS A 495 12.80 23.95 -16.68
CA LYS A 495 13.36 25.16 -16.06
C LYS A 495 13.07 25.22 -14.56
N ALA A 496 11.84 24.88 -14.16
CA ALA A 496 11.47 24.88 -12.74
C ALA A 496 12.23 23.82 -11.94
N MET A 497 12.43 22.63 -12.51
CA MET A 497 13.24 21.56 -11.91
C MET A 497 14.70 22.01 -11.76
N ALA A 498 15.30 22.59 -12.81
CA ALA A 498 16.68 23.07 -12.77
C ALA A 498 16.89 24.22 -11.77
N ALA A 499 15.86 25.05 -11.52
CA ALA A 499 15.93 26.18 -10.59
C ALA A 499 15.89 25.80 -9.10
N LEU A 500 15.58 24.54 -8.76
CA LEU A 500 15.68 24.05 -7.38
C LEU A 500 17.11 24.15 -6.85
N GLN A 501 17.27 24.05 -5.53
CA GLN A 501 18.54 23.86 -4.86
C GLN A 501 18.78 22.38 -4.55
N LYS A 502 20.06 22.00 -4.41
CA LYS A 502 20.50 20.63 -4.10
C LYS A 502 19.70 19.98 -2.95
N THR A 503 19.42 20.75 -1.90
CA THR A 503 18.78 20.29 -0.65
C THR A 503 17.26 20.40 -0.66
N ASP A 504 16.65 20.94 -1.72
CA ASP A 504 15.20 21.09 -1.77
C ASP A 504 14.54 19.71 -1.78
N ILE A 505 13.51 19.56 -0.94
CA ILE A 505 12.72 18.33 -0.87
C ILE A 505 11.75 18.31 -2.05
N VAL A 506 11.87 17.28 -2.88
CA VAL A 506 11.04 17.06 -4.06
C VAL A 506 9.77 16.31 -3.66
N SER A 507 9.92 15.09 -3.13
CA SER A 507 8.79 14.30 -2.61
C SER A 507 9.29 13.25 -1.62
N SER A 508 8.49 12.94 -0.60
CA SER A 508 8.72 11.81 0.33
C SER A 508 10.11 11.79 0.97
N GLY A 509 10.65 12.97 1.31
CA GLY A 509 11.99 13.12 1.90
C GLY A 509 13.15 13.07 0.89
N MET A 510 12.89 12.77 -0.39
CA MET A 510 13.90 12.79 -1.45
C MET A 510 14.29 14.22 -1.79
N THR A 511 15.60 14.48 -1.83
CA THR A 511 16.16 15.77 -2.25
C THR A 511 16.28 15.85 -3.76
N ALA A 512 16.35 17.07 -4.31
CA ALA A 512 16.63 17.29 -5.73
C ALA A 512 17.93 16.57 -6.16
N ALA A 513 18.99 16.64 -5.34
CA ALA A 513 20.26 15.97 -5.61
C ALA A 513 20.12 14.45 -5.77
N SER A 514 19.38 13.80 -4.87
CA SER A 514 19.16 12.35 -4.92
C SER A 514 18.30 11.90 -6.10
N LEU A 515 17.66 12.85 -6.79
CA LEU A 515 16.83 12.60 -7.97
C LEU A 515 17.46 13.14 -9.26
N GLY A 516 18.79 13.34 -9.26
CA GLY A 516 19.53 13.65 -10.48
C GLY A 516 19.57 15.13 -10.87
N TRP A 517 19.22 16.04 -9.96
CA TRP A 517 19.35 17.49 -10.20
C TRP A 517 20.82 17.90 -10.40
N SER A 518 21.07 18.70 -11.45
CA SER A 518 22.38 19.27 -11.77
C SER A 518 22.45 20.79 -11.61
N GLY A 519 21.31 21.46 -11.44
CA GLY A 519 21.20 22.93 -11.44
C GLY A 519 21.32 23.56 -12.83
N VAL A 520 21.43 22.76 -13.88
CA VAL A 520 21.63 23.22 -15.26
C VAL A 520 20.42 22.87 -16.09
N PHE A 521 19.80 23.89 -16.69
CA PHE A 521 18.81 23.72 -17.74
C PHE A 521 19.51 23.55 -19.09
N ASN A 522 19.19 22.48 -19.81
CA ASN A 522 19.78 22.18 -21.12
C ASN A 522 18.73 22.27 -22.24
N GLN A 523 18.79 23.36 -23.01
CA GLN A 523 17.88 23.61 -24.13
C GLN A 523 18.07 22.60 -25.28
N ALA A 524 19.30 22.19 -25.57
CA ALA A 524 19.57 21.28 -26.69
C ALA A 524 18.89 19.91 -26.52
N ALA A 525 18.77 19.43 -25.28
CA ALA A 525 18.03 18.20 -24.98
C ALA A 525 16.54 18.31 -25.32
N LEU A 526 15.94 19.51 -25.19
CA LEU A 526 14.56 19.75 -25.57
C LEU A 526 14.39 19.88 -27.09
N ASP A 527 15.33 20.54 -27.76
CA ASP A 527 15.30 20.70 -29.21
C ASP A 527 15.31 19.33 -29.92
N ASP A 528 16.02 18.35 -29.35
CA ASP A 528 16.10 16.97 -29.84
C ASP A 528 14.74 16.23 -29.83
N LEU A 529 13.82 16.61 -28.91
CA LEU A 529 12.52 15.96 -28.75
C LEU A 529 11.62 16.12 -29.98
N VAL A 530 11.79 17.22 -30.73
CA VAL A 530 10.92 17.62 -31.85
C VAL A 530 11.57 17.45 -33.22
N THR A 531 12.77 16.85 -33.28
CA THR A 531 13.35 16.42 -34.55
C THR A 531 12.44 15.40 -35.25
N PRO A 532 12.60 15.12 -36.55
CA PRO A 532 11.78 14.12 -37.26
C PRO A 532 11.81 12.72 -36.63
N THR A 533 12.87 12.40 -35.89
CA THR A 533 13.04 11.14 -35.13
C THR A 533 13.02 11.35 -33.62
N GLY A 534 12.58 12.53 -33.18
CA GLY A 534 12.51 12.93 -31.78
C GLY A 534 11.41 12.19 -31.02
N LYS A 535 11.61 12.05 -29.70
CA LYS A 535 10.71 11.26 -28.86
C LYS A 535 9.29 11.81 -28.86
N LEU A 536 9.16 13.13 -28.80
CA LEU A 536 7.86 13.81 -28.75
C LEU A 536 7.14 13.75 -30.10
N THR A 537 7.90 13.90 -31.20
CA THR A 537 7.37 13.76 -32.57
C THR A 537 6.67 12.42 -32.77
N TYR A 538 7.31 11.32 -32.38
CA TYR A 538 6.70 9.98 -32.47
C TYR A 538 5.48 9.83 -31.56
N ALA A 539 5.53 10.32 -30.32
CA ALA A 539 4.41 10.21 -29.38
C ALA A 539 3.17 10.95 -29.91
N ILE A 540 3.34 12.17 -30.42
CA ILE A 540 2.25 12.97 -30.99
C ILE A 540 1.70 12.32 -32.26
N ALA A 541 2.58 11.85 -33.16
CA ALA A 541 2.15 11.18 -34.39
C ALA A 541 1.33 9.92 -34.08
N TYR A 542 1.78 9.11 -33.10
CA TYR A 542 1.04 7.94 -32.65
C TYR A 542 -0.33 8.31 -32.08
N LYS A 543 -0.41 9.29 -31.18
CA LYS A 543 -1.71 9.76 -30.66
C LYS A 543 -2.68 10.20 -31.75
N LYS A 544 -2.19 10.96 -32.74
CA LYS A 544 -3.00 11.38 -33.89
C LYS A 544 -3.48 10.20 -34.73
N SER A 545 -2.75 9.07 -34.74
CA SER A 545 -3.19 7.85 -35.42
C SER A 545 -4.31 7.11 -34.69
N LEU A 546 -4.42 7.27 -33.36
CA LEU A 546 -5.50 6.67 -32.55
C LEU A 546 -6.84 7.41 -32.68
N ALA A 547 -6.81 8.67 -33.14
CA ALA A 547 -8.00 9.50 -33.32
C ALA A 547 -8.68 9.33 -34.68
N LYS A 548 -8.14 8.47 -35.55
CA LYS A 548 -8.68 8.09 -36.85
C LYS A 548 -9.38 6.74 -36.74
#